data_AF-A0A358XRN8-F1
#
_entry.id   AF-A0A358XRN8-F1
#
_cell.length_a   1.000
_cell.length_b   1.000
_cell.length_c   1.000
_cell.angle_alpha   90.00
_cell.angle_beta   90.00
_cell.angle_gamma   90.00
#
_symmetry.space_group_name_H-M   'P 1'
#
loop_
_entity.id
_entity.type
_entity.pdbx_description
1 polymer ?
#
loop_
_entity_poly.entity_id
_entity_poly.type
_entity_poly.pdbx_seq_one_letter_code
_entity_poly.pdbx_strand_id
1 'polypeptide(L)'
;IGNNGTLVVNREGWEVIPEKGRMDAVSFQRSQDNGLDKHMVNFVEAVRKKSVEGLYFPIEAGAHIAIFSQMGNIAYRSKKKLFWDKQKRSFNDKDADGYLAKVYHNGYKYPKV
;
A
#
# COMPACT_ATOMS: atom_id res chain seq x y z
N ILE A 1 -10.92 11.68 5.81
CA ILE A 1 -11.64 12.97 5.84
C ILE A 1 -12.56 13.00 4.63
N GLY A 2 -13.85 13.20 4.84
CA GLY A 2 -14.85 13.33 3.79
C GLY A 2 -15.68 14.61 3.95
N ASN A 3 -16.66 14.82 3.07
CA ASN A 3 -17.45 16.06 3.05
C ASN A 3 -18.36 16.25 4.27
N ASN A 4 -18.80 15.14 4.88
CA ASN A 4 -19.77 15.12 5.98
C ASN A 4 -19.10 14.92 7.35
N GLY A 5 -17.88 14.39 7.37
CA GLY A 5 -17.16 14.08 8.60
C GLY A 5 -15.85 13.34 8.36
N THR A 6 -15.15 13.03 9.45
CA THR A 6 -13.87 12.33 9.45
C THR A 6 -13.99 11.01 10.21
N LEU A 7 -13.78 9.90 9.50
CA LEU A 7 -13.48 8.61 10.11
C LEU A 7 -12.04 8.63 10.64
N VAL A 8 -11.89 8.48 11.94
CA VAL A 8 -10.59 8.27 12.60
C VAL A 8 -10.51 6.79 12.95
N VAL A 9 -9.46 6.12 12.50
CA VAL A 9 -9.25 4.69 12.74
C VAL A 9 -7.83 4.45 13.23
N ASN A 10 -7.69 3.62 14.24
CA ASN A 10 -6.42 3.16 14.76
C ASN A 10 -6.54 1.67 15.16
N ARG A 11 -5.53 1.13 15.86
CA ARG A 11 -5.53 -0.28 16.28
C ARG A 11 -6.54 -0.60 17.38
N GLU A 12 -6.95 0.41 18.15
CA GLU A 12 -7.87 0.25 19.28
C GLU A 12 -9.33 0.32 18.84
N GLY A 13 -9.62 0.91 17.67
CA GLY A 13 -10.97 1.12 17.19
C GLY A 13 -11.12 2.23 16.17
N TRP A 14 -12.34 2.75 16.04
CA TRP A 14 -12.67 3.83 15.13
C TRP A 14 -13.81 4.71 15.66
N GLU A 15 -13.87 5.95 15.19
CA GLU A 15 -14.95 6.91 15.48
C GLU A 15 -15.23 7.81 14.28
N VAL A 16 -16.37 8.52 14.29
CA VAL A 16 -16.70 9.51 13.25
C VAL A 16 -16.96 10.87 13.90
N ILE A 17 -16.14 11.85 13.51
CA ILE A 17 -16.26 13.24 13.92
C ILE A 17 -17.02 14.01 12.82
N PRO A 18 -18.22 14.56 13.08
CA PRO A 18 -18.98 15.29 12.07
C PRO A 18 -18.35 16.61 11.66
N GLU A 19 -18.51 16.97 10.38
CA GLU A 19 -18.20 18.32 9.90
C GLU A 19 -19.42 19.22 10.13
N LYS A 20 -19.34 20.15 11.08
CA LYS A 20 -20.36 21.20 11.35
C LYS A 20 -21.80 20.67 11.41
N GLY A 21 -22.01 19.52 12.06
CA GLY A 21 -23.34 18.93 12.24
C GLY A 21 -24.00 18.41 10.96
N ARG A 22 -23.23 18.17 9.89
CA ARG A 22 -23.74 17.60 8.63
C ARG A 22 -24.16 16.13 8.73
N MET A 23 -23.77 15.47 9.80
CA MET A 23 -24.18 14.11 10.14
C MET A 23 -24.06 13.89 11.65
N ASP A 24 -24.58 12.76 12.12
CA ASP A 24 -24.43 12.34 13.51
C ASP A 24 -23.01 11.84 13.78
N ALA A 25 -22.53 12.11 15.00
CA ALA A 25 -21.27 11.55 15.48
C ALA A 25 -21.43 10.05 15.74
N VAL A 26 -20.38 9.28 15.44
CA VAL A 26 -20.28 7.90 15.90
C VAL A 26 -19.22 7.89 17.00
N SER A 27 -19.66 7.59 18.23
CA SER A 27 -18.75 7.44 19.36
C SER A 27 -17.77 6.29 19.11
N PHE A 28 -16.62 6.35 19.78
CA PHE A 28 -15.56 5.37 19.61
C PHE A 28 -16.04 3.93 19.76
N GLN A 29 -15.86 3.16 18.68
CA GLN A 29 -16.11 1.74 18.58
C GLN A 29 -14.80 1.00 18.75
N ARG A 30 -14.69 0.19 19.80
CA ARG A 30 -13.49 -0.66 20.01
C ARG A 30 -13.32 -1.66 18.88
N SER A 31 -12.07 -1.96 18.56
CA SER A 31 -11.73 -3.06 17.66
C SER A 31 -12.28 -4.38 18.22
N GLN A 32 -12.92 -5.16 17.36
CA GLN A 32 -13.59 -6.42 17.73
C GLN A 32 -12.91 -7.66 17.16
N ASP A 33 -11.97 -7.48 16.23
CA ASP A 33 -11.29 -8.58 15.56
C ASP A 33 -9.77 -8.39 15.51
N ASN A 34 -9.11 -9.46 15.08
CA ASN A 34 -7.69 -9.46 14.79
C ASN A 34 -7.51 -9.61 13.28
N GLY A 35 -7.18 -8.51 12.61
CA GLY A 35 -6.96 -8.49 11.17
C GLY A 35 -5.86 -9.46 10.70
N LEU A 36 -4.83 -9.71 11.52
CA LEU A 36 -3.78 -10.68 11.20
C LEU A 36 -4.35 -12.11 11.17
N ASP A 37 -5.11 -12.49 12.20
CA ASP A 37 -5.70 -13.82 12.27
C ASP A 37 -6.69 -14.04 11.13
N LYS A 38 -7.54 -13.04 10.85
CA LYS A 38 -8.49 -13.07 9.72
C LYS A 38 -7.78 -13.21 8.37
N HIS A 39 -6.67 -12.49 8.19
CA HIS A 39 -5.84 -12.60 6.99
C HIS A 39 -5.26 -14.02 6.83
N MET A 40 -4.74 -14.60 7.91
CA MET A 40 -4.18 -15.95 7.89
C MET A 40 -5.26 -17.03 7.63
N VAL A 41 -6.46 -16.87 8.21
CA VAL A 41 -7.60 -17.75 7.91
C VAL A 41 -7.93 -17.72 6.42
N ASN A 42 -8.06 -16.52 5.82
CA ASN A 42 -8.31 -16.40 4.39
C ASN A 42 -7.22 -17.07 3.54
N PHE A 43 -5.95 -16.89 3.89
CA PHE A 43 -4.84 -17.52 3.18
C PHE A 43 -4.93 -19.06 3.23
N VAL A 44 -5.13 -19.64 4.43
CA VAL A 44 -5.25 -21.10 4.58
C VAL A 44 -6.47 -21.64 3.83
N GLU A 45 -7.59 -20.93 3.84
CA GLU A 45 -8.78 -21.30 3.07
C GLU A 45 -8.52 -21.32 1.55
N ALA A 46 -7.85 -20.30 1.03
CA ALA A 46 -7.48 -20.21 -0.38
C ALA A 46 -6.56 -21.37 -0.80
N VAL A 47 -5.58 -21.71 0.04
CA VAL A 47 -4.69 -22.88 -0.17
C VAL A 47 -5.49 -24.17 -0.20
N ARG A 48 -6.37 -24.40 0.78
CA ARG A 48 -7.20 -25.62 0.86
C ARG A 48 -8.12 -25.77 -0.36
N LYS A 49 -8.68 -24.66 -0.84
CA LYS A 49 -9.55 -24.63 -2.03
C LYS A 49 -8.77 -24.61 -3.34
N LYS A 50 -7.44 -24.45 -3.31
CA LYS A 50 -6.58 -24.23 -4.47
C LYS A 50 -7.09 -23.08 -5.36
N SER A 51 -7.61 -22.01 -4.76
CA SER A 51 -8.16 -20.86 -5.49
C SER A 51 -7.34 -19.62 -5.22
N VAL A 52 -6.76 -19.07 -6.29
CA VAL A 52 -6.02 -17.80 -6.24
C VAL A 52 -7.01 -16.64 -6.10
N GLU A 53 -8.18 -16.76 -6.72
CA GLU A 53 -9.26 -15.78 -6.70
C GLU A 53 -9.86 -15.61 -5.29
N GLY A 54 -9.69 -16.61 -4.42
CA GLY A 54 -10.13 -16.56 -3.03
C GLY A 54 -9.23 -15.74 -2.10
N LEU A 55 -8.05 -15.28 -2.55
CA LEU A 55 -7.16 -14.44 -1.76
C LEU A 55 -7.66 -13.00 -1.73
N TYR A 56 -7.88 -12.46 -0.53
CA TYR A 56 -8.20 -11.03 -0.36
C TYR A 56 -7.00 -10.12 -0.63
N PHE A 57 -5.79 -10.66 -0.50
CA PHE A 57 -4.55 -9.94 -0.80
C PHE A 57 -3.66 -10.81 -1.70
N PRO A 58 -3.78 -10.69 -3.03
CA PRO A 58 -2.95 -11.44 -3.97
C PRO A 58 -1.52 -10.88 -4.01
N ILE A 59 -0.58 -11.65 -4.57
CA ILE A 59 0.86 -11.29 -4.57
C ILE A 59 1.13 -10.00 -5.35
N GLU A 60 0.35 -9.71 -6.38
CA GLU A 60 0.44 -8.49 -7.18
C GLU A 60 0.15 -7.25 -6.34
N ALA A 61 -0.74 -7.34 -5.35
CA ALA A 61 -1.00 -6.24 -4.42
C ALA A 61 0.24 -5.95 -3.57
N GLY A 62 0.92 -7.00 -3.09
CA GLY A 62 2.21 -6.86 -2.39
C GLY A 62 3.29 -6.23 -3.26
N ALA A 63 3.42 -6.69 -4.51
CA ALA A 63 4.37 -6.13 -5.48
C ALA A 63 4.08 -4.63 -5.76
N HIS A 64 2.81 -4.26 -5.94
CA HIS A 64 2.41 -2.88 -6.15
C HIS A 64 2.76 -1.97 -4.96
N ILE A 65 2.50 -2.41 -3.73
CA ILE A 65 2.84 -1.64 -2.53
C ILE A 65 4.36 -1.52 -2.37
N ALA A 66 5.13 -2.59 -2.60
CA ALA A 66 6.59 -2.53 -2.56
C ALA A 66 7.16 -1.51 -3.55
N ILE A 67 6.63 -1.50 -4.79
CA ILE A 67 6.98 -0.51 -5.82
C ILE A 67 6.62 0.91 -5.34
N PHE A 68 5.43 1.12 -4.80
CA PHE A 68 4.98 2.42 -4.31
C PHE A 68 5.82 2.94 -3.14
N SER A 69 6.13 2.08 -2.16
CA SER A 69 7.03 2.41 -1.06
C SER A 69 8.42 2.79 -1.57
N GLN A 70 8.93 2.08 -2.57
CA GLN A 70 10.21 2.42 -3.20
C GLN A 70 10.17 3.80 -3.86
N MET A 71 9.06 4.17 -4.53
CA MET A 71 8.90 5.52 -5.10
C MET A 71 8.96 6.61 -4.03
N GLY A 72 8.30 6.39 -2.88
CA GLY A 72 8.37 7.32 -1.75
C GLY A 72 9.80 7.48 -1.20
N ASN A 73 10.52 6.37 -1.06
CA ASN A 73 11.93 6.39 -0.63
C ASN A 73 12.83 7.14 -1.62
N ILE A 74 12.61 6.98 -2.93
CA ILE A 74 13.36 7.69 -3.98
C ILE A 74 13.05 9.19 -3.94
N ALA A 75 11.77 9.58 -3.78
CA ALA A 75 11.39 10.99 -3.64
C ALA A 75 12.03 11.63 -2.40
N TYR A 76 12.02 10.93 -1.27
CA TYR A 76 12.69 11.39 -0.05
C TYR A 76 14.20 11.58 -0.25
N ARG A 77 14.88 10.57 -0.82
CA ARG A 77 16.33 10.60 -1.04
C ARG A 77 16.75 11.67 -2.04
N SER A 78 15.96 11.86 -3.10
CA SER A 78 16.23 12.88 -4.13
C SER A 78 15.87 14.29 -3.68
N LYS A 79 15.03 14.44 -2.64
CA LYS A 79 14.45 15.73 -2.20
C LYS A 79 13.66 16.44 -3.32
N LYS A 80 13.13 15.67 -4.28
CA LYS A 80 12.38 16.18 -5.43
C LYS A 80 10.92 15.75 -5.34
N LYS A 81 10.02 16.57 -5.90
CA LYS A 81 8.66 16.15 -6.24
C LYS A 81 8.72 15.38 -7.57
N LEU A 82 8.42 14.08 -7.51
CA LEU A 82 8.51 13.18 -8.66
C LEU A 82 7.12 12.84 -9.19
N PHE A 83 7.02 12.70 -10.51
CA PHE A 83 5.82 12.23 -11.22
C PHE A 83 6.15 10.92 -11.92
N TRP A 84 5.31 9.90 -11.72
CA TRP A 84 5.51 8.56 -12.27
C TRP A 84 4.74 8.36 -13.57
N ASP A 85 5.43 7.90 -14.62
CA ASP A 85 4.84 7.43 -15.87
C ASP A 85 4.69 5.91 -15.78
N LYS A 86 3.44 5.42 -15.69
CA LYS A 86 3.15 3.99 -15.52
C LYS A 86 3.54 3.18 -16.76
N GLN A 87 3.40 3.76 -17.94
CA GLN A 87 3.67 3.12 -19.23
C GLN A 87 5.18 2.94 -19.44
N LYS A 88 5.96 3.98 -19.13
CA LYS A 88 7.42 3.95 -19.23
C LYS A 88 8.10 3.30 -18.02
N ARG A 89 7.36 3.17 -16.91
CA ARG A 89 7.86 2.70 -15.62
C ARG A 89 9.06 3.53 -15.15
N SER A 90 8.95 4.85 -15.26
CA SER A 90 10.00 5.81 -14.91
C SER A 90 9.41 7.09 -14.32
N PHE A 91 10.25 7.88 -13.67
CA PHE A 91 9.93 9.22 -13.23
C PHE A 91 10.12 10.23 -14.36
N ASN A 92 9.68 11.46 -14.12
CA ASN A 92 10.01 12.63 -14.92
C ASN A 92 11.44 13.16 -14.66
N ASP A 93 12.32 12.38 -14.02
CA ASP A 93 13.66 12.79 -13.57
C ASP A 93 14.66 11.63 -13.67
N LYS A 94 15.69 11.80 -14.49
CA LYS A 94 16.68 10.73 -14.76
C LYS A 94 17.54 10.38 -13.55
N ASP A 95 17.84 11.33 -12.68
CA ASP A 95 18.63 11.06 -11.47
C ASP A 95 17.82 10.19 -10.51
N ALA A 96 16.50 10.43 -10.43
CA ALA A 96 15.58 9.61 -9.65
C ALA A 96 15.45 8.20 -10.24
N ASP A 97 15.37 8.08 -11.56
CA ASP A 97 15.33 6.77 -12.25
C ASP A 97 16.59 5.93 -11.97
N GLY A 98 17.74 6.58 -11.79
CA GLY A 98 18.97 5.92 -11.37
C GLY A 98 18.88 5.16 -10.04
N TYR A 99 17.84 5.40 -9.22
CA TYR A 99 17.57 4.67 -7.99
C TYR A 99 16.57 3.51 -8.12
N LEU A 100 15.92 3.35 -9.29
CA LEU A 100 14.98 2.25 -9.53
C LEU A 100 15.68 0.89 -9.58
N ALA A 101 16.95 0.87 -9.97
CA ALA A 101 17.79 -0.32 -9.99
C ALA A 101 19.12 -0.04 -9.28
N LYS A 102 19.69 -1.07 -8.66
CA LYS A 102 21.04 -1.01 -8.13
C LYS A 102 22.01 -1.60 -9.12
N VAL A 103 23.18 -0.97 -9.22
CA VAL A 103 24.32 -1.58 -9.89
C VAL A 103 24.83 -2.71 -9.00
N TYR A 104 24.80 -3.93 -9.52
CA TYR A 104 25.41 -5.07 -8.87
C TYR A 104 26.92 -5.05 -9.10
N HIS A 105 27.71 -5.15 -8.02
CA HIS A 105 29.18 -5.08 -8.08
C HIS A 105 29.87 -6.46 -8.03
N ASN A 106 29.09 -7.54 -8.11
CA ASN A 106 29.55 -8.93 -8.01
C ASN A 106 29.48 -9.68 -9.36
N GLY A 107 29.41 -8.96 -10.49
CA GLY A 107 29.27 -9.54 -11.82
C GLY A 107 27.85 -10.02 -12.17
N TYR A 108 26.90 -9.96 -11.24
CA TYR A 108 25.51 -10.26 -11.52
C TYR A 108 24.91 -9.25 -12.50
N LYS A 109 24.15 -9.73 -13.48
CA LYS A 109 23.43 -8.91 -14.45
C LYS A 109 21.93 -9.21 -14.32
N TYR A 110 21.11 -8.19 -14.53
CA TYR A 110 19.67 -8.39 -14.58
C TYR A 110 19.31 -9.42 -15.68
N PRO A 111 18.31 -10.28 -15.44
CA PRO A 111 17.76 -11.15 -16.47
C PRO A 111 17.33 -10.30 -17.68
N LYS A 112 17.66 -10.78 -18.88
CA LYS A 112 17.10 -10.23 -20.11
C LYS A 112 15.71 -10.83 -20.26
N VAL A 113 14.70 -9.96 -20.40
CA VAL A 113 13.33 -10.35 -20.76
C VAL A 113 13.21 -10.27 -22.26
#